data_AF-A0A519PR01-F1
#
_entry.id   AF-A0A519PR01-F1
#
_cell.length_a   1.000
_cell.length_b   1.000
_cell.length_c   1.000
_cell.angle_alpha   90.00
_cell.angle_beta   90.00
_cell.angle_gamma   90.00
#
_symmetry.space_group_name_H-M   'P 1'
#
loop_
_entity.id
_entity.type
_entity.pdbx_description
1 polymer ?
#
loop_
_entity_poly.entity_id
_entity_poly.type
_entity_poly.pdbx_seq_one_letter_code
_entity_poly.pdbx_strand_id
1 'polypeptide(L)'
;MLLGFVVGLAGGLAVNLMVGGDVAWVQWVTSNVTGPLGQIFLRLLFMLVLPLLFAALVVGVAEMGDLSSLGRAGLKTLLLTIVISGIAVVIGLAMVNIFRPGDGVDPALAQQLLNQGAAGASAIVENAPGSVQAGQFFLDLIPSN
;
A
#
# COMPACT_ATOMS: atom_id res chain seq x y z
N MET A 1 11.07 -17.82 3.48
CA MET A 1 10.56 -16.43 3.56
C MET A 1 10.00 -16.08 4.93
N LEU A 2 9.01 -16.83 5.46
CA LEU A 2 8.39 -16.54 6.77
C LEU A 2 9.40 -16.43 7.94
N LEU A 3 10.35 -17.36 8.07
CA LEU A 3 11.36 -17.31 9.13
C LEU A 3 12.21 -16.03 9.08
N GLY A 4 12.66 -15.61 7.89
CA GLY A 4 13.44 -14.38 7.71
C GLY A 4 12.63 -13.12 8.02
N PHE A 5 11.35 -13.09 7.64
CA PHE A 5 10.45 -11.99 7.99
C PHE A 5 10.23 -11.90 9.51
N VAL A 6 9.95 -13.02 10.16
CA VAL A 6 9.74 -13.06 11.62
C VAL A 6 11.00 -12.65 12.37
N VAL A 7 12.16 -13.16 11.97
CA VAL A 7 13.45 -12.79 12.59
C VAL A 7 13.77 -11.31 12.36
N GLY A 8 13.55 -10.80 11.15
CA GLY A 8 13.77 -9.39 10.82
C GLY A 8 12.85 -8.45 11.59
N LEU A 9 11.56 -8.77 11.67
CA LEU A 9 10.57 -7.99 12.42
C LEU A 9 10.85 -8.05 13.91
N ALA A 10 11.04 -9.24 14.47
CA ALA A 10 11.30 -9.41 15.90
C ALA A 10 12.62 -8.74 16.32
N GLY A 11 13.68 -8.90 15.52
CA GLY A 11 14.98 -8.28 15.76
C GLY A 11 14.91 -6.75 15.67
N GLY A 12 14.27 -6.21 14.63
CA GLY A 12 14.08 -4.76 14.47
C GLY A 12 13.26 -4.16 15.61
N LEU A 13 12.17 -4.83 16.00
CA LEU A 13 11.32 -4.39 17.11
C LEU A 13 12.06 -4.47 18.45
N ALA A 14 12.82 -5.53 18.71
CA ALA A 14 13.62 -5.68 19.92
C ALA A 14 14.66 -4.56 20.06
N VAL A 15 15.38 -4.23 18.97
CA VAL A 15 16.35 -3.12 18.96
C VAL A 15 15.65 -1.78 19.21
N ASN A 16 14.49 -1.54 18.56
CA ASN A 16 13.73 -0.31 18.75
C ASN A 16 13.26 -0.13 20.20
N LEU A 17 12.77 -1.19 20.84
CA LEU A 17 12.24 -1.16 22.20
C LEU A 17 13.33 -1.12 23.30
N MET A 18 14.45 -1.83 23.11
CA MET A 18 15.50 -1.95 24.13
C MET A 18 16.51 -0.80 24.09
N VAL A 19 16.88 -0.33 22.89
CA VAL A 19 17.94 0.67 22.70
C VAL A 19 17.36 2.07 22.50
N GLY A 20 16.16 2.17 21.93
CA GLY A 20 15.55 3.42 21.51
C GLY A 20 15.95 3.78 20.07
N GLY A 21 14.97 4.26 19.30
CA GLY A 21 15.15 4.63 17.90
C GLY A 21 16.06 5.85 17.68
N ASP A 22 16.31 6.65 18.72
CA ASP A 22 17.03 7.93 18.61
C ASP A 22 18.53 7.81 18.82
N VAL A 23 19.04 6.60 19.03
CA VAL A 23 20.47 6.38 19.23
C VAL A 23 21.22 6.46 17.91
N ALA A 24 22.27 7.28 17.88
CA ALA A 24 23.01 7.63 16.67
C ALA A 24 23.50 6.42 15.85
N TRP A 25 23.94 5.33 16.51
CA TRP A 25 24.38 4.12 15.82
C TRP A 25 23.21 3.35 15.18
N VAL A 26 22.03 3.33 15.81
CA VAL A 26 20.83 2.68 15.28
C VAL A 26 20.34 3.43 14.05
N GLN A 27 20.31 4.77 14.12
CA GLN A 27 19.96 5.64 12.99
C GLN A 27 20.94 5.48 11.83
N TRP A 28 22.25 5.41 12.12
CA TRP A 28 23.26 5.20 11.09
C TRP A 28 23.08 3.86 10.37
N VAL A 29 22.91 2.76 11.11
CA VAL A 29 22.67 1.42 10.53
C VAL A 29 21.36 1.39 9.75
N THR A 30 20.31 2.00 10.28
CA THR A 30 18.99 2.03 9.62
C THR A 30 19.03 2.83 8.32
N SER A 31 19.67 4.00 8.32
CA SER A 31 19.73 4.87 7.15
C SER A 31 20.71 4.40 6.08
N ASN A 32 21.85 3.82 6.46
CA ASN A 32 22.92 3.47 5.52
C ASN A 32 22.92 1.99 5.11
N VAL A 33 22.35 1.10 5.90
CA VAL A 33 22.40 -0.35 5.65
C VAL A 33 21.00 -0.91 5.44
N THR A 34 20.16 -0.91 6.48
CA THR A 34 18.85 -1.58 6.43
C THR A 34 17.90 -0.91 5.44
N GLY A 35 17.86 0.43 5.42
CA GLY A 35 17.01 1.23 4.53
C GLY A 35 17.34 0.98 3.06
N PRO A 36 18.58 1.22 2.59
CA PRO A 36 18.98 0.95 1.22
C PRO A 36 18.81 -0.51 0.81
N LEU A 37 19.13 -1.46 1.70
CA LEU A 37 18.93 -2.88 1.44
C LEU A 37 17.45 -3.23 1.25
N GLY A 38 16.57 -2.67 2.10
CA GLY A 38 15.12 -2.79 1.97
C GLY A 38 14.60 -2.18 0.67
N GLN A 39 15.12 -1.01 0.28
CA GLN A 39 14.77 -0.40 -1.00
C GLN A 39 15.21 -1.25 -2.20
N ILE A 40 16.42 -1.81 -2.18
CA ILE A 40 16.90 -2.71 -3.22
C ILE A 40 15.99 -3.94 -3.29
N PHE A 41 15.66 -4.54 -2.15
CA PHE A 41 14.74 -5.68 -2.09
C PHE A 41 13.37 -5.35 -2.71
N LEU A 42 12.77 -4.21 -2.35
CA LEU A 42 11.49 -3.77 -2.92
C LEU A 42 11.60 -3.48 -4.43
N ARG A 43 12.68 -2.85 -4.89
CA ARG A 43 12.93 -2.60 -6.31
C ARG A 43 13.05 -3.90 -7.10
N LEU A 44 13.74 -4.90 -6.56
CA LEU A 44 13.82 -6.23 -7.16
C LEU A 44 12.45 -6.91 -7.22
N LEU A 45 11.64 -6.80 -6.16
CA LEU A 45 10.27 -7.32 -6.13
C LEU A 45 9.43 -6.65 -7.23
N PHE A 46 9.45 -5.31 -7.32
CA PHE A 46 8.69 -4.58 -8.34
C PHE A 46 9.17 -4.84 -9.77
N MET A 47 10.48 -5.03 -9.98
CA MET A 47 11.05 -5.41 -11.27
C MET A 47 10.52 -6.76 -11.77
N LEU A 48 10.19 -7.68 -10.86
CA LEU A 48 9.61 -8.97 -11.19
C LEU A 48 8.08 -8.91 -11.34
N VAL A 49 7.39 -8.16 -10.48
CA VAL A 49 5.92 -8.13 -10.44
C VAL A 49 5.33 -7.53 -11.71
N LEU A 50 5.89 -6.42 -12.22
CA LEU A 50 5.33 -5.75 -13.40
C LEU A 50 5.36 -6.65 -14.66
N PRO A 51 6.52 -7.23 -15.07
CA PRO A 51 6.56 -8.13 -16.22
C PRO A 51 5.73 -9.40 -16.01
N LEU A 52 5.75 -9.96 -14.79
CA LEU A 52 5.03 -11.19 -14.49
C LEU A 52 3.52 -11.00 -14.54
N LEU A 53 3.00 -9.87 -14.03
CA LEU A 53 1.58 -9.54 -14.15
C LEU A 53 1.16 -9.42 -15.61
N PHE A 54 1.94 -8.71 -16.42
CA PHE A 54 1.65 -8.60 -17.85
C PHE A 54 1.64 -9.97 -18.54
N ALA A 55 2.68 -10.78 -18.33
CA ALA A 55 2.76 -12.12 -18.91
C ALA A 55 1.60 -13.01 -18.46
N ALA A 56 1.25 -12.99 -17.16
CA ALA A 56 0.13 -13.75 -16.61
C ALA A 56 -1.22 -13.32 -17.21
N LEU A 57 -1.44 -12.02 -17.41
CA LEU A 57 -2.63 -11.51 -18.08
C LEU A 57 -2.68 -11.95 -19.54
N VAL A 58 -1.58 -11.82 -20.29
CA VAL A 58 -1.51 -12.25 -21.70
C VAL A 58 -1.78 -13.75 -21.84
N VAL A 59 -1.11 -14.58 -21.03
CA VAL A 59 -1.30 -16.04 -21.05
C VAL A 59 -2.72 -16.40 -20.63
N GLY A 60 -3.25 -15.81 -19.57
CA GLY A 60 -4.61 -16.08 -19.10
C GLY A 60 -5.69 -15.69 -20.12
N VAL A 61 -5.49 -14.59 -20.86
CA VAL A 61 -6.38 -14.20 -21.97
C VAL A 61 -6.24 -15.16 -23.15
N ALA A 62 -5.00 -15.58 -23.48
CA ALA A 62 -4.74 -16.50 -24.58
C ALA A 62 -5.35 -17.90 -24.34
N GLU A 63 -5.31 -18.41 -23.10
CA GLU A 63 -5.85 -19.73 -22.73
C GLU A 63 -7.38 -19.80 -22.84
N MET A 64 -8.09 -18.70 -22.58
CA MET A 64 -9.56 -18.69 -22.68
C MET A 64 -10.06 -18.75 -24.13
N GLY A 65 -9.28 -18.30 -25.11
CA GLY A 65 -9.57 -18.38 -26.54
C GLY A 65 -10.76 -17.54 -27.06
N ASP A 66 -11.76 -17.24 -26.22
CA ASP A 66 -12.95 -16.46 -26.57
C ASP A 66 -13.09 -15.21 -25.67
N LEU A 67 -13.06 -14.03 -26.29
CA LEU A 67 -13.23 -12.72 -25.63
C LEU A 67 -14.58 -12.59 -24.90
N SER A 68 -15.64 -13.26 -25.37
CA SER A 68 -16.95 -13.24 -24.72
C SER A 68 -16.92 -13.90 -23.34
N SER A 69 -16.19 -15.02 -23.23
CA SER A 69 -16.00 -15.73 -21.96
C SER A 69 -15.17 -14.91 -20.98
N LEU A 70 -14.11 -14.25 -21.47
CA LEU A 70 -13.26 -13.35 -20.69
C LEU A 70 -14.04 -12.15 -20.15
N GLY A 71 -14.83 -11.48 -21.00
CA GLY A 71 -15.64 -10.34 -20.57
C GLY A 71 -16.64 -10.69 -19.47
N ARG A 72 -17.28 -11.87 -19.57
CA ARG A 72 -18.20 -12.37 -18.52
C ARG A 72 -17.48 -12.70 -17.22
N ALA A 73 -16.32 -13.36 -17.30
CA ALA A 73 -15.52 -13.66 -16.12
C ALA A 73 -15.01 -12.37 -15.46
N GLY A 74 -14.48 -11.44 -16.25
CA GLY A 74 -14.00 -10.13 -15.80
C GLY A 74 -15.10 -9.31 -15.12
N LEU A 75 -16.30 -9.23 -15.72
CA LEU A 75 -17.43 -8.51 -15.12
C LEU A 75 -17.91 -9.14 -13.81
N LYS A 76 -17.99 -10.48 -13.73
CA LYS A 76 -18.35 -11.18 -12.49
C LYS A 76 -17.32 -10.90 -11.40
N THR A 77 -16.04 -11.00 -11.72
CA THR A 77 -14.95 -10.72 -10.77
C THR A 77 -14.95 -9.26 -10.36
N LEU A 78 -15.18 -8.32 -11.28
CA LEU A 78 -15.25 -6.89 -10.96
C LEU A 78 -16.39 -6.58 -9.99
N LEU A 79 -17.60 -7.09 -10.27
CA LEU A 79 -18.75 -6.93 -9.36
C LEU A 79 -18.47 -7.55 -8.00
N LEU A 80 -17.89 -8.76 -7.97
CA LEU A 80 -17.51 -9.41 -6.73
C LEU A 80 -16.51 -8.57 -5.93
N THR A 81 -15.46 -8.04 -6.57
CA THR A 81 -14.45 -7.20 -5.94
C THR A 81 -15.06 -5.92 -5.37
N ILE A 82 -15.94 -5.25 -6.11
CA ILE A 82 -16.63 -4.04 -5.63
C ILE A 82 -17.49 -4.36 -4.41
N VAL A 83 -18.25 -5.45 -4.44
CA VAL A 83 -19.12 -5.85 -3.33
C VAL A 83 -18.29 -6.19 -2.09
N ILE A 84 -17.27 -7.05 -2.23
CA ILE A 84 -16.41 -7.45 -1.10
C ILE A 84 -15.65 -6.24 -0.54
N SER A 85 -15.10 -5.39 -1.41
CA SER A 85 -14.37 -4.18 -0.97
C SER A 85 -15.32 -3.19 -0.28
N GLY A 86 -16.55 -3.03 -0.79
CA GLY A 86 -17.57 -2.21 -0.16
C GLY A 86 -17.94 -2.71 1.24
N ILE A 87 -18.13 -4.03 1.39
CA ILE A 87 -18.36 -4.66 2.69
C ILE A 87 -17.16 -4.41 3.63
N ALA A 88 -15.93 -4.59 3.14
CA ALA A 88 -14.72 -4.34 3.92
C ALA A 88 -14.62 -2.88 4.38
N VAL A 89 -14.95 -1.91 3.52
CA VAL A 89 -14.99 -0.47 3.88
C VAL A 89 -16.04 -0.20 4.95
N VAL A 90 -17.25 -0.75 4.80
CA VAL A 90 -18.32 -0.59 5.81
C VAL A 90 -17.89 -1.15 7.16
N ILE A 91 -17.29 -2.34 7.18
CA ILE A 91 -16.76 -2.95 8.41
C ILE A 91 -15.65 -2.09 9.01
N GLY A 92 -14.69 -1.63 8.19
CA GLY A 92 -13.59 -0.77 8.64
C GLY A 92 -14.10 0.53 9.27
N LEU A 93 -15.06 1.20 8.62
CA LEU A 93 -15.70 2.40 9.14
C LEU A 93 -16.48 2.12 10.43
N ALA A 94 -17.25 1.03 10.49
CA ALA A 94 -17.96 0.66 11.69
C ALA A 94 -17.01 0.42 12.87
N MET A 95 -15.93 -0.35 12.66
CA MET A 95 -14.94 -0.61 13.71
C MET A 95 -14.23 0.68 14.16
N VAL A 96 -13.79 1.53 13.24
CA VAL A 96 -13.15 2.82 13.60
C VAL A 96 -14.09 3.71 14.40
N ASN A 97 -15.38 3.79 14.04
CA ASN A 97 -16.35 4.61 14.76
C ASN A 97 -16.73 4.06 16.14
N ILE A 98 -16.66 2.74 16.34
CA ILE A 98 -16.93 2.07 17.61
C ILE A 98 -15.72 2.17 18.55
N PHE A 99 -14.54 1.77 18.08
CA PHE A 99 -13.34 1.72 18.92
C PHE A 99 -12.69 3.09 19.10
N ARG A 100 -12.98 4.04 18.20
CA ARG A 100 -12.43 5.41 18.18
C ARG A 100 -10.94 5.44 18.53
N PRO A 101 -10.09 4.75 17.75
CA PRO A 101 -8.65 4.69 18.01
C PRO A 101 -8.05 6.09 17.82
N GLY A 102 -7.99 6.87 18.90
CA GLY A 102 -7.57 8.27 18.86
C GLY A 102 -8.02 9.09 20.09
N ASP A 103 -9.14 8.73 20.72
CA ASP A 103 -9.71 9.50 21.84
C ASP A 103 -8.79 9.56 23.09
N GLY A 104 -7.81 8.64 23.18
CA GLY A 104 -6.82 8.60 24.27
C GLY A 104 -5.47 9.25 23.96
N VAL A 105 -5.30 9.88 22.80
CA VAL A 105 -4.02 10.49 22.40
C VAL A 105 -3.92 11.90 22.98
N ASP A 106 -2.80 12.20 23.65
CA ASP A 106 -2.50 13.54 24.17
C ASP A 106 -2.58 14.58 23.03
N PRO A 107 -3.37 15.66 23.15
CA PRO A 107 -3.47 16.70 22.13
C PRO A 107 -2.13 17.28 21.68
N ALA A 108 -1.15 17.40 22.58
CA ALA A 108 0.19 17.90 22.25
C ALA A 108 0.95 16.90 21.36
N LEU A 109 0.84 15.61 21.68
CA LEU A 109 1.42 14.54 20.86
C LEU A 109 0.73 14.42 19.51
N ALA A 110 -0.60 14.53 19.48
CA ALA A 110 -1.39 14.53 18.24
C ALA A 110 -0.96 15.67 17.31
N GLN A 111 -0.79 16.89 17.84
CA GLN A 111 -0.32 18.03 17.05
C GLN A 111 1.11 17.82 16.53
N GLN A 112 2.00 17.24 17.34
CA GLN A 112 3.37 16.94 16.92
C GLN A 112 3.42 15.87 15.82
N LEU A 113 2.55 14.86 15.89
CA LEU A 113 2.41 13.82 14.86
C LEU A 113 1.79 14.38 13.57
N LEU A 114 0.80 15.26 13.68
CA LEU A 114 0.23 15.95 12.53
C LEU A 114 1.27 16.82 11.83
N ASN A 115 2.10 17.55 12.57
CA ASN A 115 3.16 18.37 11.99
C ASN A 115 4.25 17.54 11.28
N GLN A 116 4.57 16.34 11.80
CA GLN A 116 5.50 15.41 11.15
C GLN A 116 4.89 14.72 9.93
N GLY A 117 3.61 14.34 10.02
CA GLY A 117 2.85 13.72 8.94
C GLY A 117 2.38 14.69 7.86
N ALA A 118 2.38 16.00 8.14
CA ALA A 118 1.89 17.05 7.25
C ALA A 118 2.57 17.03 5.88
N ALA A 119 3.88 16.75 5.82
CA ALA A 119 4.62 16.66 4.56
C ALA A 119 4.18 15.47 3.69
N GLY A 120 3.80 14.35 4.30
CA GLY A 120 3.24 13.19 3.58
C GLY A 120 1.78 13.39 3.21
N ALA A 121 1.00 13.98 4.10
CA ALA A 121 -0.41 14.29 3.86
C ALA A 121 -0.59 15.35 2.77
N SER A 122 0.26 16.38 2.73
CA SER A 122 0.22 17.42 1.69
C SER A 122 0.52 16.84 0.31
N ALA A 123 1.47 15.90 0.19
CA ALA A 123 1.74 15.23 -1.07
C ALA A 123 0.54 14.39 -1.55
N ILE A 124 -0.21 13.75 -0.64
CA ILE A 124 -1.42 12.99 -1.00
C ILE A 124 -2.54 13.92 -1.44
N VAL A 125 -2.73 15.06 -0.77
CA VAL A 125 -3.76 16.06 -1.10
C VAL A 125 -3.42 16.80 -2.41
N GLU A 126 -2.14 17.07 -2.66
CA GLU A 126 -1.67 17.73 -3.89
C GLU A 126 -1.81 16.82 -5.12
N ASN A 127 -1.56 15.51 -4.96
CA ASN A 127 -1.74 14.51 -6.02
C ASN A 127 -3.18 13.98 -6.10
N ALA A 128 -4.08 14.39 -5.20
CA ALA A 128 -5.47 13.97 -5.26
C ALA A 128 -6.19 14.70 -6.40
N PRO A 129 -6.80 13.99 -7.35
CA PRO A 129 -7.57 14.64 -8.41
C PRO A 129 -8.74 15.42 -7.79
N GLY A 130 -8.75 16.75 -7.97
CA GLY A 130 -9.73 17.67 -7.38
C GLY A 130 -11.19 17.43 -7.80
N SER A 131 -11.43 16.55 -8.77
CA SER A 131 -12.73 15.95 -9.04
C SER A 131 -12.56 14.61 -9.76
N VAL A 132 -13.38 13.62 -9.42
CA VAL A 132 -13.46 12.35 -10.15
C VAL A 132 -14.29 12.57 -11.41
N GLN A 133 -13.70 13.22 -12.41
CA GLN A 133 -14.34 13.30 -13.72
C GLN A 133 -14.19 11.95 -14.41
N ALA A 134 -15.32 11.25 -14.58
CA ALA A 134 -15.36 9.95 -15.25
C ALA A 134 -14.65 10.00 -16.62
N GLY A 135 -14.77 11.12 -17.34
CA GLY A 135 -14.06 11.34 -18.61
C GLY A 135 -12.53 11.31 -18.47
N GLN A 136 -11.97 11.90 -17.42
CA GLN A 136 -10.53 11.88 -17.17
C GLN A 136 -10.03 10.49 -16.76
N PHE A 137 -10.80 9.75 -15.95
CA PHE A 137 -10.47 8.37 -15.58
C PHE A 137 -10.32 7.44 -16.81
N PHE A 138 -11.21 7.57 -17.79
CA PHE A 138 -11.10 6.79 -19.03
C PHE A 138 -9.91 7.23 -19.90
N LEU A 139 -9.58 8.52 -19.89
CA LEU A 139 -8.41 9.04 -20.59
C LEU A 139 -7.11 8.55 -19.95
N ASP A 140 -7.04 8.50 -18.61
CA ASP A 140 -5.88 8.01 -17.86
C ASP A 140 -5.68 6.48 -17.99
N LEU A 141 -6.74 5.75 -18.37
CA LEU A 141 -6.65 4.32 -18.67
C LEU A 141 -5.85 4.02 -19.94
N ILE A 142 -5.72 5.01 -20.83
CA ILE A 142 -4.98 4.90 -22.08
C ILE A 142 -3.61 5.58 -21.87
N PRO A 143 -2.50 4.82 -21.82
CA PRO A 143 -1.19 5.40 -21.62
C PRO A 143 -0.83 6.38 -22.75
N SER A 144 -0.36 7.57 -22.40
CA SER A 144 -0.02 8.64 -23.35
C SER A 144 1.42 8.59 -23.89
N ASN A 145 2.27 7.69 -23.35
CA ASN A 145 3.53 7.13 -23.88
C ASN A 145 4.22 6.34 -22.77
#